data_AF-A0A931U355-F1
#
_entry.id   AF-A0A931U355-F1
#
_cell.length_a   1.000
_cell.length_b   1.000
_cell.length_c   1.000
_cell.angle_alpha   90.00
_cell.angle_beta   90.00
_cell.angle_gamma   90.00
#
_symmetry.space_group_name_H-M   'P 1'
#
loop_
_entity.id
_entity.type
_entity.pdbx_description
1 polymer ?
#
loop_
_entity_poly.entity_id
_entity_poly.type
_entity_poly.pdbx_seq_one_letter_code
_entity_poly.pdbx_strand_id
1 'polypeptide(L)'
;MGEHKVRPYAATTRLHGHAPARDLAARAERLWDDHAAALLAVSPELEESARLSGASWLRTMLYVVVPLLKPGIAAAWLLLFIIFVRELGVSILLYAEGTEVRSVVLYSMSHEPVTIAAFAVVQTVILLAATVAFQRISGTAEIAA
;
A
#
# COMPACT_ATOMS: atom_id res chain seq x y z
N MET A 1 -14.22 -50.97 -40.33
CA MET A 1 -12.82 -50.99 -39.86
C MET A 1 -12.22 -49.62 -40.16
N GLY A 2 -12.50 -48.62 -39.32
CA GLY A 2 -12.09 -47.23 -39.55
C GLY A 2 -11.17 -46.79 -38.42
N GLU A 3 -9.89 -46.63 -38.71
CA GLU A 3 -8.86 -46.25 -37.74
C GLU A 3 -9.08 -44.80 -37.32
N HIS A 4 -9.60 -44.62 -36.10
CA HIS A 4 -9.64 -43.32 -35.44
C HIS A 4 -8.20 -42.91 -35.08
N LYS A 5 -7.57 -42.21 -36.03
CA LYS A 5 -6.28 -41.55 -35.88
C LYS A 5 -6.37 -40.48 -34.78
N VAL A 6 -6.00 -40.87 -33.57
CA VAL A 6 -5.85 -39.97 -32.42
C VAL A 6 -4.82 -38.90 -32.78
N ARG A 7 -5.27 -37.64 -32.89
CA ARG A 7 -4.39 -36.49 -33.13
C ARG A 7 -3.73 -36.07 -31.81
N PRO A 8 -2.41 -35.83 -31.78
CA PRO A 8 -1.75 -35.38 -30.57
C PRO A 8 -2.11 -33.93 -30.25
N TYR A 9 -2.36 -33.66 -28.97
CA TYR A 9 -2.57 -32.34 -28.39
C TYR A 9 -1.24 -31.55 -28.48
N ALA A 10 -1.10 -30.72 -29.49
CA ALA A 10 0.00 -29.78 -29.60
C ALA A 10 -0.54 -28.37 -29.88
N ALA A 11 -0.12 -27.44 -29.02
CA ALA A 11 -0.15 -25.99 -29.17
C ALA A 11 -1.45 -25.23 -28.86
N THR A 12 -1.69 -24.95 -27.57
CA THR A 12 -2.44 -23.75 -27.14
C THR A 12 -2.00 -23.23 -25.76
N THR A 13 -0.70 -23.10 -25.50
CA THR A 13 -0.22 -22.22 -24.41
C THR A 13 1.12 -21.63 -24.80
N ARG A 14 1.09 -20.77 -25.84
CA ARG A 14 2.17 -19.83 -26.11
C ARG A 14 2.03 -18.70 -25.08
N LEU A 15 2.45 -18.96 -23.84
CA LEU A 15 2.60 -17.94 -22.81
C LEU A 15 3.66 -16.96 -23.28
N HIS A 16 3.16 -15.80 -23.68
CA HIS A 16 3.78 -14.49 -23.65
C HIS A 16 5.12 -14.42 -22.87
N GLY A 17 6.20 -14.11 -23.60
CA GLY A 17 7.36 -13.36 -23.11
C GLY A 17 8.25 -14.03 -22.05
N HIS A 18 9.22 -14.85 -22.48
CA HIS A 18 10.44 -15.09 -21.71
C HIS A 18 11.41 -13.95 -22.00
N ALA A 19 11.25 -12.81 -21.33
CA ALA A 19 12.30 -11.80 -21.30
C ALA A 19 13.56 -12.46 -20.72
N PRO A 20 14.72 -12.41 -21.40
CA PRO A 20 15.95 -13.00 -20.86
C PRO A 20 16.27 -12.31 -19.53
N ALA A 21 16.73 -13.05 -18.52
CA ALA A 21 16.86 -12.57 -17.13
C ALA A 21 17.64 -11.23 -16.98
N ARG A 22 18.58 -10.96 -17.89
CA ARG A 22 19.32 -9.69 -18.01
C ARG A 22 18.44 -8.47 -18.28
N ASP A 23 17.35 -8.64 -19.03
CA ASP A 23 16.43 -7.54 -19.38
C ASP A 23 15.51 -7.21 -18.21
N LEU A 24 15.20 -8.19 -17.35
CA LEU A 24 14.43 -7.96 -16.12
C LEU A 24 15.27 -7.19 -15.08
N ALA A 25 16.55 -7.55 -14.93
CA ALA A 25 17.48 -6.84 -14.07
C ALA A 25 17.66 -5.38 -14.52
N ALA A 26 17.94 -5.16 -15.80
CA ALA A 26 18.11 -3.82 -16.35
C ALA A 26 16.83 -2.97 -16.32
N ARG A 27 15.66 -3.60 -16.22
CA ARG A 27 14.36 -2.92 -16.12
C ARG A 27 13.99 -2.61 -14.67
N ALA A 28 14.32 -3.52 -13.75
CA ALA A 28 14.25 -3.26 -12.32
C ALA A 28 15.23 -2.15 -11.91
N GLU A 29 16.41 -2.10 -12.53
CA GLU A 29 17.39 -1.04 -12.36
C GLU A 29 16.81 0.33 -12.74
N ARG A 30 16.28 0.45 -13.97
CA ARG A 30 15.62 1.68 -14.41
C ARG A 30 14.41 2.07 -13.56
N LEU A 31 13.63 1.09 -13.10
CA LEU A 31 12.47 1.34 -12.26
C LEU A 31 12.86 1.93 -10.89
N TRP A 32 13.95 1.45 -10.26
CA TRP A 32 14.40 2.06 -9.01
C TRP A 32 14.98 3.46 -9.25
N ASP A 33 15.68 3.67 -10.35
CA ASP A 33 16.23 4.97 -10.75
C ASP A 33 15.11 6.01 -10.93
N ASP A 34 14.07 5.66 -11.69
CA ASP A 34 12.94 6.54 -11.98
C ASP A 34 12.17 6.92 -10.70
N HIS A 35 11.92 5.94 -9.80
CA HIS A 35 11.23 6.19 -8.53
C HIS A 35 12.07 7.02 -7.55
N ALA A 36 13.38 6.80 -7.50
CA ALA A 36 14.29 7.57 -6.65
C ALA A 36 14.45 9.01 -7.16
N ALA A 37 14.57 9.20 -8.47
CA ALA A 37 14.69 10.52 -9.10
C ALA A 37 13.44 11.38 -8.87
N ALA A 38 12.24 10.81 -8.97
CA ALA A 38 10.99 11.54 -8.71
C ALA A 38 10.87 12.04 -7.26
N LEU A 39 11.34 11.25 -6.28
CA LEU A 39 11.37 11.66 -4.87
C LEU A 39 12.46 12.70 -4.59
N LEU A 40 13.56 12.65 -5.34
CA LEU A 40 14.73 13.50 -5.15
C LEU A 40 14.75 14.76 -6.01
N ALA A 41 13.91 14.94 -7.03
CA ALA A 41 13.97 16.13 -7.90
C ALA A 41 13.34 17.38 -7.26
N VAL A 42 12.28 17.21 -6.48
CA VAL A 42 11.52 18.34 -5.91
C VAL A 42 12.25 19.01 -4.74
N SER A 43 13.04 18.25 -3.96
CA SER A 43 13.70 18.77 -2.75
C SER A 43 14.97 19.62 -2.99
N PRO A 44 15.89 19.31 -3.92
CA PRO A 44 17.16 20.00 -4.06
C PRO A 44 17.01 21.37 -4.72
N GLU A 45 16.15 21.48 -5.73
CA GLU A 45 15.89 22.74 -6.44
C GLU A 45 15.29 23.81 -5.51
N LEU A 46 14.37 23.39 -4.62
CA LEU A 46 13.78 24.25 -3.59
C LEU A 46 14.78 24.65 -2.50
N GLU A 47 15.68 23.73 -2.12
CA GLU A 47 16.70 23.99 -1.12
C GLU A 47 17.78 24.96 -1.64
N GLU A 48 18.17 24.81 -2.90
CA GLU A 48 19.12 25.69 -3.58
C GLU A 48 18.55 27.10 -3.78
N SER A 49 17.28 27.21 -4.17
CA SER A 49 16.57 28.49 -4.28
C SER A 49 16.48 29.23 -2.94
N ALA A 50 16.23 28.50 -1.83
CA ALA A 50 16.20 29.08 -0.49
C ALA A 50 17.58 29.57 -0.02
N ARG A 51 18.66 28.83 -0.35
CA ARG A 51 20.05 29.24 -0.07
C ARG A 51 20.44 30.49 -0.86
N LEU A 52 20.07 30.56 -2.15
CA LEU A 52 20.29 31.75 -2.99
C LEU A 52 19.53 32.98 -2.47
N SER A 53 18.39 32.76 -1.82
CA SER A 53 17.57 33.79 -1.17
C SER A 53 18.09 34.21 0.22
N GLY A 54 19.23 33.69 0.67
CA GLY A 54 19.85 34.05 1.95
C GLY A 54 19.26 33.36 3.19
N ALA A 55 18.48 32.30 3.02
CA ALA A 55 17.95 31.54 4.15
C ALA A 55 19.06 30.68 4.80
N SER A 56 19.17 30.74 6.13
CA SER A 56 20.01 29.82 6.91
C SER A 56 19.49 28.38 6.80
N TRP A 57 20.38 27.38 6.88
CA TRP A 57 20.03 25.94 6.79
C TRP A 57 18.81 25.53 7.63
N LEU A 58 18.76 25.97 8.89
CA LEU A 58 17.67 25.67 9.82
C LEU A 58 16.32 26.27 9.39
N ARG A 59 16.33 27.44 8.75
CA ARG A 59 15.13 28.06 8.16
C ARG A 59 14.67 27.27 6.94
N THR A 60 15.58 26.90 6.05
CA THR A 60 15.24 26.09 4.86
C THR A 60 14.62 24.74 5.27
N MET A 61 15.21 24.08 6.28
CA MET A 61 14.65 22.83 6.80
C MET A 61 13.22 23.01 7.34
N LEU A 62 12.99 23.97 8.24
CA LEU A 62 11.69 24.14 8.90
C LEU A 62 10.60 24.77 8.00
N TYR A 63 10.96 25.64 7.07
CA TYR A 63 10.01 26.43 6.28
C TYR A 63 9.85 25.94 4.84
N VAL A 64 10.78 25.14 4.31
CA VAL A 64 10.70 24.60 2.95
C VAL A 64 10.52 23.08 3.00
N VAL A 65 11.43 22.37 3.66
CA VAL A 65 11.44 20.90 3.66
C VAL A 65 10.30 20.32 4.50
N VAL A 66 10.11 20.78 5.74
CA VAL A 66 9.06 20.25 6.63
C VAL A 66 7.64 20.41 6.04
N PRO A 67 7.24 21.58 5.48
CA PRO A 67 5.94 21.71 4.82
C PRO A 67 5.77 20.80 3.61
N LEU A 68 6.82 20.59 2.81
CA LEU A 68 6.80 19.66 1.68
C LEU A 68 6.63 18.20 2.11
N LEU A 69 7.17 17.83 3.29
CA LEU A 69 7.03 16.49 3.84
C LEU A 69 5.66 16.25 4.50
N LYS A 70 4.89 17.29 4.85
CA LYS A 70 3.56 17.15 5.48
C LYS A 70 2.63 16.15 4.79
N PRO A 71 2.40 16.20 3.45
CA PRO A 71 1.55 15.21 2.78
C PRO A 71 2.10 13.78 2.89
N GLY A 72 3.42 13.60 2.81
CA GLY A 72 4.07 12.29 2.97
C GLY A 72 3.96 11.73 4.39
N ILE A 73 4.14 12.58 5.41
CA ILE A 73 3.97 12.22 6.82
C ILE A 73 2.51 11.84 7.10
N ALA A 74 1.55 12.59 6.56
CA ALA A 74 0.13 12.30 6.72
C ALA A 74 -0.24 10.94 6.07
N ALA A 75 0.31 10.62 4.90
CA ALA A 75 0.13 9.33 4.24
C ALA A 75 0.73 8.18 5.05
N ALA A 76 1.96 8.34 5.55
CA ALA A 76 2.61 7.36 6.41
C ALA A 76 1.84 7.14 7.72
N TRP A 77 1.32 8.21 8.32
CA TRP A 77 0.51 8.13 9.53
C TRP A 77 -0.80 7.36 9.32
N LEU A 78 -1.51 7.62 8.20
CA LEU A 78 -2.70 6.85 7.84
C LEU A 78 -2.37 5.35 7.67
N LEU A 79 -1.27 5.04 7.00
CA LEU A 79 -0.85 3.67 6.78
C LEU A 79 -0.57 2.95 8.11
N LEU A 80 0.13 3.62 9.04
CA LEU A 80 0.32 3.10 10.40
C LEU A 80 -1.01 2.94 11.15
N PHE A 81 -1.92 3.91 11.05
CA PHE A 81 -3.25 3.83 11.65
C PHE A 81 -4.04 2.62 11.14
N ILE A 82 -4.02 2.36 9.83
CA ILE A 82 -4.65 1.18 9.22
C ILE A 82 -4.06 -0.11 9.79
N ILE A 83 -2.73 -0.20 9.90
CA ILE A 83 -2.04 -1.35 10.48
C ILE A 83 -2.46 -1.54 11.95
N PHE A 84 -2.46 -0.47 12.75
CA PHE A 84 -2.86 -0.57 14.15
C PHE A 84 -4.33 -1.01 14.31
N VAL A 85 -5.27 -0.46 13.54
CA VAL A 85 -6.68 -0.88 13.59
C VAL A 85 -6.83 -2.35 13.17
N ARG A 86 -6.04 -2.81 12.20
CA ARG A 86 -5.99 -4.22 11.79
C ARG A 86 -5.50 -5.12 12.92
N GLU A 87 -4.38 -4.77 13.51
CA GLU A 87 -3.73 -5.53 14.59
C GLU A 87 -4.55 -5.50 15.89
N LEU A 88 -5.19 -4.38 16.22
CA LEU A 88 -6.11 -4.28 17.36
C LEU A 88 -7.37 -5.11 17.13
N GLY A 89 -7.91 -5.13 15.92
CA GLY A 89 -9.02 -6.01 15.55
C GLY A 89 -8.68 -7.46 15.82
N VAL A 90 -7.52 -7.92 15.33
CA VAL A 90 -7.00 -9.28 15.57
C VAL A 90 -6.70 -9.53 17.06
N SER A 91 -6.15 -8.54 17.77
CA SER A 91 -5.79 -8.67 19.19
C SER A 91 -6.99 -8.71 20.13
N ILE A 92 -8.03 -7.90 19.89
CA ILE A 92 -9.31 -7.98 20.63
C ILE A 92 -10.00 -9.30 20.29
N LEU A 93 -9.93 -9.69 19.02
CA LEU A 93 -10.21 -11.02 18.54
C LEU A 93 -9.19 -12.08 19.00
N LEU A 94 -8.37 -11.85 20.01
CA LEU A 94 -7.51 -12.87 20.63
C LEU A 94 -7.69 -12.82 22.15
N TYR A 95 -7.94 -11.61 22.68
CA TYR A 95 -8.10 -11.32 24.10
C TYR A 95 -9.50 -11.57 24.65
N ALA A 96 -10.56 -11.43 23.84
CA ALA A 96 -11.95 -11.56 24.32
C ALA A 96 -12.33 -12.96 24.83
N GLU A 97 -11.48 -13.98 24.61
CA GLU A 97 -11.74 -15.36 25.02
C GLU A 97 -10.53 -15.91 25.79
N GLY A 98 -10.58 -15.73 27.11
CA GLY A 98 -9.62 -16.35 28.02
C GLY A 98 -9.76 -17.88 28.00
N THR A 99 -8.65 -18.57 27.75
CA THR A 99 -8.39 -20.01 27.96
C THR A 99 -8.82 -21.03 26.90
N GLU A 100 -9.48 -20.66 25.80
CA GLU A 100 -9.60 -21.55 24.63
C GLU A 100 -8.87 -20.99 23.41
N VAL A 101 -8.17 -21.87 22.70
CA VAL A 101 -7.41 -21.55 21.48
C VAL A 101 -8.40 -20.99 20.46
N ARG A 102 -8.32 -19.72 20.09
CA ARG A 102 -9.36 -19.05 19.29
C ARG A 102 -9.57 -19.57 17.87
N SER A 103 -8.68 -20.42 17.38
CA SER A 103 -8.97 -21.25 16.19
C SER A 103 -10.22 -22.12 16.42
N VAL A 104 -10.46 -22.56 17.65
CA VAL A 104 -11.61 -23.41 18.04
C VAL A 104 -12.89 -22.60 18.14
N VAL A 105 -12.85 -21.32 18.53
CA VAL A 105 -14.05 -20.48 18.55
C VAL A 105 -14.41 -19.90 17.18
N LEU A 106 -13.43 -19.56 16.33
CA LEU A 106 -13.72 -19.27 14.92
C LEU A 106 -14.31 -20.50 14.20
N TYR A 107 -13.87 -21.70 14.60
CA TYR A 107 -14.42 -22.98 14.14
C TYR A 107 -15.76 -23.33 14.81
N SER A 108 -16.00 -22.97 16.07
CA SER A 108 -17.28 -23.22 16.74
C SER A 108 -18.34 -22.22 16.29
N MET A 109 -17.99 -20.94 16.13
CA MET A 109 -18.77 -19.91 15.44
C MET A 109 -18.81 -20.10 13.92
N SER A 110 -18.07 -21.04 13.32
CA SER A 110 -18.36 -21.45 11.94
C SER A 110 -19.75 -22.10 11.81
N HIS A 111 -20.36 -22.49 12.94
CA HIS A 111 -21.77 -22.87 13.03
C HIS A 111 -22.72 -21.65 13.20
N GLU A 112 -22.19 -20.45 13.48
CA GLU A 112 -22.87 -19.13 13.56
C GLU A 112 -22.09 -18.08 12.72
N PRO A 113 -21.96 -18.26 11.39
CA PRO A 113 -21.01 -17.53 10.53
C PRO A 113 -21.28 -16.02 10.41
N VAL A 114 -22.45 -15.56 10.87
CA VAL A 114 -22.91 -14.18 10.70
C VAL A 114 -22.09 -13.20 11.54
N THR A 115 -21.69 -13.57 12.76
CA THR A 115 -21.03 -12.64 13.71
C THR A 115 -19.60 -12.28 13.27
N ILE A 116 -18.86 -13.26 12.76
CA ILE A 116 -17.50 -13.06 12.23
C ILE A 116 -17.55 -12.21 10.96
N ALA A 117 -18.49 -12.52 10.05
CA ALA A 117 -18.68 -11.76 8.83
C ALA A 117 -19.08 -10.30 9.12
N ALA A 118 -19.96 -10.07 10.09
CA ALA A 118 -20.37 -8.73 10.51
C ALA A 118 -19.19 -7.90 11.04
N PHE A 119 -18.32 -8.49 11.88
CA PHE A 119 -17.12 -7.80 12.37
C PHE A 119 -16.16 -7.41 11.24
N ALA A 120 -15.89 -8.34 10.31
CA ALA A 120 -15.03 -8.08 9.15
C ALA A 120 -15.59 -6.97 8.24
N VAL A 121 -16.91 -6.95 8.02
CA VAL A 121 -17.59 -5.90 7.25
C VAL A 121 -17.45 -4.55 7.94
N VAL A 122 -17.74 -4.46 9.24
CA VAL A 122 -17.63 -3.19 10.00
C VAL A 122 -16.19 -2.67 9.98
N GLN A 123 -15.20 -3.53 10.21
CA GLN A 123 -13.79 -3.14 10.17
C GLN A 123 -13.38 -2.64 8.77
N THR A 124 -13.83 -3.32 7.72
CA THR A 124 -13.56 -2.90 6.33
C THR A 124 -14.18 -1.54 6.02
N VAL A 125 -15.40 -1.28 6.48
CA VAL A 125 -16.07 0.02 6.29
C VAL A 125 -15.32 1.15 7.01
N ILE A 126 -14.83 0.91 8.22
CA ILE A 126 -14.04 1.91 8.98
C ILE A 126 -12.74 2.26 8.24
N LEU A 127 -12.00 1.26 7.76
CA LEU A 127 -10.75 1.48 7.03
C LEU A 127 -10.99 2.19 5.68
N LEU A 128 -12.06 1.80 4.98
CA LEU A 128 -12.46 2.47 3.74
C LEU A 128 -12.82 3.93 3.99
N ALA A 129 -13.62 4.22 5.02
CA ALA A 129 -13.99 5.58 5.40
C ALA A 129 -12.75 6.42 5.76
N ALA A 130 -11.80 5.88 6.51
CA ALA A 130 -10.55 6.57 6.85
C ALA A 130 -9.70 6.88 5.60
N THR A 131 -9.63 5.93 4.65
CA THR A 131 -8.89 6.10 3.40
C THR A 131 -9.54 7.16 2.50
N VAL A 132 -10.87 7.12 2.35
CA VAL A 132 -11.62 8.12 1.58
C VAL A 132 -11.51 9.50 2.22
N ALA A 133 -11.64 9.61 3.55
CA ALA A 133 -11.46 10.86 4.26
C ALA A 133 -10.06 11.46 4.03
N PHE A 134 -9.02 10.62 4.11
CA PHE A 134 -7.66 11.04 3.81
C PHE A 134 -7.51 11.53 2.37
N GLN A 135 -8.04 10.80 1.39
CA GLN A 135 -7.99 11.20 -0.02
C GLN A 135 -8.74 12.51 -0.28
N ARG A 136 -9.85 12.78 0.41
CA ARG A 136 -10.59 14.05 0.28
C ARG A 136 -9.81 15.23 0.84
N ILE A 137 -9.16 15.05 1.98
CA ILE A 137 -8.35 16.11 2.61
C ILE A 137 -7.10 16.39 1.76
N SER A 138 -6.42 15.33 1.30
CA SER A 138 -5.21 15.44 0.48
C SER A 138 -5.48 15.92 -0.95
N GLY A 139 -6.56 15.48 -1.59
CA GLY A 139 -6.93 15.92 -2.94
C GLY A 139 -7.40 17.38 -3.00
N THR A 140 -7.90 17.94 -1.90
CA THR A 140 -8.20 19.38 -1.81
C THR A 140 -6.92 20.22 -1.70
N ALA A 141 -5.83 19.64 -1.16
CA ALA A 141 -4.55 20.33 -1.02
C ALA A 141 -3.78 20.47 -2.35
N GLU A 142 -3.93 19.53 -3.29
CA GLU A 142 -3.35 19.65 -4.65
C GLU A 142 -4.07 20.66 -5.55
N ILE A 143 -5.35 20.95 -5.30
CA ILE A 143 -6.14 21.89 -6.12
C ILE A 143 -6.01 23.35 -5.62
N ALA A 144 -5.53 23.54 -4.39
CA ALA A 144 -5.42 24.85 -3.74
C ALA A 144 -3.99 25.42 -3.67
N ALA A 145 -2.98 24.66 -4.11
CA ALA A 145 -1.57 25.09 -4.22
C ALA A 145 -1.20 25.37 -5.68
#